data_AF-A0A962WZ83-F1
#
_entry.id   AF-A0A962WZ83-F1
#
_cell.length_a   1.000
_cell.length_b   1.000
_cell.length_c   1.000
_cell.angle_alpha   90.00
_cell.angle_beta   90.00
_cell.angle_gamma   90.00
#
_symmetry.space_group_name_H-M   'P 1'
#
loop_
_entity.id
_entity.type
_entity.pdbx_description
1 polymer ?
#
loop_
_entity_poly.entity_id
_entity_poly.type
_entity_poly.pdbx_seq_one_letter_code
_entity_poly.pdbx_strand_id
1 'polypeptide(L)' 'KKLGKDKGNSKYLYELFPYGPAKQACKYAGLPKPTGCV' A
#
# COMPACT_ATOMS: atom_id res chain seq x y z
N LYS A 1 -13.35 -6.98 -8.72
CA LYS A 1 -12.21 -6.71 -7.80
C LYS A 1 -10.98 -7.42 -8.37
N LYS A 2 -10.00 -6.70 -8.91
CA LYS A 2 -8.93 -7.26 -9.77
C LYS A 2 -7.89 -8.12 -9.03
N LEU A 3 -7.84 -8.00 -7.71
CA LEU A 3 -7.04 -8.80 -6.79
C LEU A 3 -7.99 -9.28 -5.69
N GLY A 4 -8.10 -10.60 -5.48
CA GLY A 4 -9.02 -11.22 -4.51
C GLY A 4 -8.65 -10.95 -3.05
N LYS A 5 -9.36 -11.57 -2.10
CA LYS A 5 -9.11 -11.41 -0.65
C LYS A 5 -7.68 -11.81 -0.25
N ASP A 6 -7.10 -12.78 -0.95
CA ASP A 6 -5.74 -13.29 -0.71
C ASP A 6 -4.65 -12.26 -1.03
N LYS A 7 -4.93 -11.30 -1.90
CA LYS A 7 -4.00 -10.23 -2.30
C LYS A 7 -4.41 -8.84 -1.79
N GLY A 8 -5.56 -8.74 -1.14
CA GLY A 8 -6.09 -7.50 -0.56
C GLY A 8 -5.99 -7.44 0.96
N ASN A 9 -5.22 -8.34 1.59
CA ASN A 9 -5.05 -8.36 3.03
C ASN A 9 -3.83 -7.55 3.48
N SER A 10 -3.86 -7.07 4.73
CA SER A 10 -2.79 -6.25 5.30
C SER A 10 -1.45 -6.97 5.28
N LYS A 11 -1.39 -8.26 5.63
CA LYS A 11 -0.13 -9.03 5.68
C LYS A 11 0.59 -9.01 4.34
N TYR A 12 -0.11 -9.35 3.27
CA TYR A 12 0.41 -9.33 1.90
C TYR A 12 0.89 -7.94 1.47
N LEU A 13 0.14 -6.90 1.85
CA LEU A 13 0.53 -5.52 1.55
C LEU A 13 1.78 -5.07 2.33
N TYR A 14 1.96 -5.52 3.57
CA TYR A 14 3.16 -5.22 4.37
C TYR A 14 4.37 -6.06 3.95
N GLU A 15 4.18 -7.26 3.38
CA GLU A 15 5.25 -8.05 2.75
C GLU A 15 5.79 -7.35 1.49
N LEU A 16 4.90 -6.76 0.69
CA LEU A 16 5.29 -5.99 -0.51
C LEU A 16 5.84 -4.59 -0.17
N PHE A 17 5.28 -3.96 0.87
CA PHE A 17 5.59 -2.60 1.27
C PHE A 17 5.98 -2.53 2.76
N PRO A 18 7.22 -2.92 3.11
CA PRO A 18 7.65 -3.02 4.50
C PRO A 18 7.65 -1.67 5.26
N TYR A 19 7.75 -0.55 4.55
CA TYR A 19 7.70 0.81 5.11
C TYR A 19 6.29 1.42 5.07
N GLY A 20 5.28 0.62 4.79
CA GLY A 20 3.87 0.99 4.79
C GLY A 20 3.29 1.02 3.37
N PRO A 21 2.18 0.30 3.13
CA PRO A 21 1.60 0.17 1.80
C PRO A 21 1.16 1.50 1.20
N ALA A 22 0.52 2.37 1.98
CA ALA A 22 0.08 3.67 1.48
C ALA A 22 1.28 4.55 1.06
N LYS A 23 2.30 4.67 1.91
CA LYS A 23 3.47 5.53 1.66
C LYS A 23 4.28 5.06 0.45
N GLN A 24 4.58 3.76 0.39
CA GLN A 24 5.37 3.21 -0.71
C GLN A 24 4.56 3.12 -2.01
N ALA A 25 3.29 2.72 -1.97
CA ALA A 25 2.45 2.70 -3.16
C ALA A 25 2.31 4.09 -3.78
N CYS A 26 2.07 5.14 -2.97
CA CYS A 26 2.03 6.52 -3.48
C CYS A 26 3.35 6.94 -4.10
N LYS A 27 4.49 6.64 -3.46
CA LYS A 27 5.82 6.97 -4.00
C LYS A 27 6.08 6.29 -5.34
N TYR A 28 5.75 5.00 -5.48
CA TYR A 28 5.97 4.27 -6.73
C TYR A 28 4.98 4.66 -7.83
N ALA A 29 3.75 5.03 -7.46
CA ALA A 29 2.75 5.52 -8.41
C ALA A 29 2.96 6.99 -8.83
N GLY A 30 4.00 7.67 -8.32
CA GLY A 30 4.24 9.10 -8.59
C GLY A 30 3.19 10.02 -7.97
N LEU A 31 2.43 9.52 -7.00
CA LEU A 31 1.40 10.27 -6.30
C LEU A 31 2.03 11.15 -5.20
N PRO A 32 1.40 12.29 -4.87
CA PRO A 32 1.86 13.12 -3.77
C PRO A 32 1.89 12.32 -2.46
N LYS A 33 2.76 12.74 -1.54
CA LYS A 33 2.89 12.09 -0.23
C LYS A 33 1.51 12.07 0.44
N PRO A 34 1.03 10.91 0.90
CA PRO A 34 -0.27 10.83 1.55
C PRO A 34 -0.23 11.70 2.81
N THR A 35 -1.05 12.74 2.84
CA THR A 35 -1.36 13.56 4.01
C THR A 35 -2.56 12.94 4.71
N GLY A 36 -2.29 11.98 5.59
CA GLY A 36 -3.26 11.43 6.52
C GLY A 36 -2.52 11.13 7.81
N CYS A 37 -2.97 11.70 8.92
CA CYS A 37 -2.46 11.30 10.23
C CYS A 37 -2.75 9.80 10.41
N VAL A 38 -1.76 9.09 10.94
CA VAL A 38 -1.92 7.73 11.48
C VAL A 38 -2.95 7.70 12.59
#